data_AF-A0A7C7C6M3-F1
#
_entry.id   AF-A0A7C7C6M3-F1
#
_cell.length_a   1.000
_cell.length_b   1.000
_cell.length_c   1.000
_cell.angle_alpha   90.00
_cell.angle_beta   90.00
_cell.angle_gamma   90.00
#
_symmetry.space_group_name_H-M   'P 1'
#
loop_
_entity.id
_entity.type
_entity.pdbx_description
1 polymer ?
#
loop_
_entity_poly.entity_id
_entity_poly.type
_entity_poly.pdbx_seq_one_letter_code
_entity_poly.pdbx_strand_id
1 'polypeptide(L)'
;MKQIFLVFSGVLFLSLSGSSIYGQSELPGSAEVKSVYEISEITSNQQIELCCFAAYGWHFATELKFEVDELTLLGSGDNIAERLLQSEIMPLENEQFFKLSDGRYVVVSSQSTFDKVFGRYLINMNATKPKKQS
;
A
#
# COMPACT_ATOMS: atom_id res chain seq x y z
N MET A 1 -45.71 -31.16 -21.86
CA MET A 1 -45.34 -29.90 -21.16
C MET A 1 -44.76 -30.20 -19.77
N LYS A 2 -43.54 -30.77 -19.67
CA LYS A 2 -42.86 -31.01 -18.37
C LYS A 2 -41.35 -30.73 -18.37
N GLN A 3 -40.79 -30.30 -19.51
CA GLN A 3 -39.34 -30.18 -19.71
C GLN A 3 -38.84 -28.72 -19.70
N ILE A 4 -39.73 -27.73 -19.81
CA ILE A 4 -39.37 -26.30 -19.85
C ILE A 4 -39.16 -25.70 -18.45
N PHE A 5 -39.73 -26.31 -17.39
CA PHE A 5 -39.58 -25.82 -16.02
C PHE A 5 -38.23 -26.12 -15.37
N LEU A 6 -37.42 -27.03 -15.92
CA LEU A 6 -36.12 -27.39 -15.33
C LEU A 6 -34.97 -26.46 -15.74
N VAL A 7 -35.09 -25.73 -16.85
CA VAL A 7 -34.00 -24.87 -17.35
C VAL A 7 -33.90 -23.56 -16.56
N PHE A 8 -35.02 -23.06 -16.04
CA PHE A 8 -35.03 -21.82 -15.25
C PHE A 8 -34.42 -21.96 -13.85
N SER A 9 -34.37 -23.18 -13.28
CA SER A 9 -33.80 -23.39 -11.94
C SER A 9 -32.27 -23.49 -11.96
N GLY A 10 -31.67 -23.90 -13.08
CA GLY A 10 -30.21 -24.01 -13.23
C GLY A 10 -29.51 -22.66 -13.38
N VAL A 11 -30.14 -21.70 -14.06
CA VAL A 11 -29.58 -20.35 -14.22
C VAL A 11 -29.68 -19.54 -12.93
N LEU A 12 -30.70 -19.78 -12.10
CA LEU A 12 -30.84 -19.11 -10.80
C LEU A 12 -29.82 -19.58 -9.75
N PHE A 13 -29.23 -20.78 -9.91
CA PHE A 13 -28.19 -21.28 -9.02
C PHE A 13 -26.78 -20.77 -9.36
N LEU A 14 -26.57 -20.28 -10.58
CA LEU A 14 -25.30 -19.64 -10.96
C LEU A 14 -25.20 -18.18 -10.47
N SER A 15 -26.30 -17.53 -10.12
CA SER A 15 -26.29 -16.18 -9.52
C SER A 15 -26.11 -16.18 -8.00
N LEU A 16 -26.20 -17.34 -7.33
CA LEU A 16 -26.07 -17.47 -5.87
C LEU A 16 -24.71 -18.02 -5.42
N SER A 17 -23.88 -18.48 -6.36
CA SER A 17 -22.51 -18.97 -6.09
C SER A 17 -21.44 -17.91 -6.26
N GLY A 18 -21.82 -16.66 -6.55
CA GLY A 18 -20.95 -15.49 -6.45
C GLY A 18 -20.68 -15.16 -4.98
N SER A 19 -20.07 -16.11 -4.27
CA SER A 19 -19.67 -16.00 -2.89
C SER A 19 -18.68 -14.85 -2.80
N SER A 20 -19.21 -13.71 -2.35
CA SER A 20 -18.50 -12.63 -1.72
C SER A 20 -17.15 -12.27 -2.36
N ILE A 21 -17.19 -11.34 -3.31
CA ILE A 21 -16.14 -10.31 -3.37
C ILE A 21 -16.30 -9.51 -2.07
N TYR A 22 -15.87 -10.10 -0.95
CA TYR A 22 -15.41 -9.32 0.18
C TYR A 22 -14.26 -8.51 -0.41
N GLY A 23 -14.54 -7.27 -0.79
CA GLY A 23 -13.53 -6.23 -0.68
C GLY A 23 -13.14 -6.15 0.78
N GLN A 24 -12.32 -7.09 1.26
CA GLN A 24 -11.31 -6.72 2.23
C GLN A 24 -10.55 -5.63 1.50
N SER A 25 -10.76 -4.36 1.85
CA SER A 25 -9.94 -3.30 1.28
C SER A 25 -8.51 -3.69 1.62
N GLU A 26 -7.74 -4.13 0.62
CA GLU A 26 -6.34 -4.47 0.84
C GLU A 26 -5.67 -3.28 1.51
N LEU A 27 -4.81 -3.55 2.49
CA LEU A 27 -4.12 -2.50 3.24
C LEU A 27 -3.40 -1.59 2.23
N PRO A 28 -3.54 -0.26 2.32
CA PRO A 28 -2.79 0.64 1.44
C PRO A 28 -1.30 0.32 1.52
N GLY A 29 -0.64 0.22 0.36
CA GLY A 29 0.78 -0.15 0.25
C GLY A 29 1.07 -1.66 0.32
N SER A 30 0.07 -2.52 0.48
CA SER A 30 0.30 -3.96 0.60
C SER A 30 0.65 -4.65 -0.71
N ALA A 31 0.24 -4.11 -1.86
CA ALA A 31 0.59 -4.67 -3.16
C ALA A 31 2.11 -4.58 -3.38
N GLU A 32 2.70 -3.42 -3.09
CA GLU A 32 4.12 -3.15 -3.24
C GLU A 32 4.96 -3.97 -2.25
N VAL A 33 4.51 -4.10 -1.00
CA VAL A 33 5.20 -4.93 0.00
C VAL A 33 5.13 -6.42 -0.38
N LYS A 34 3.97 -6.92 -0.80
CA LYS A 34 3.83 -8.32 -1.28
C LYS A 34 4.73 -8.59 -2.49
N SER A 35 4.79 -7.63 -3.42
CA SER A 35 5.62 -7.67 -4.63
C SER A 35 7.11 -7.74 -4.27
N VAL A 36 7.62 -6.80 -3.46
CA VAL A 36 9.06 -6.69 -3.15
C VAL A 36 9.57 -7.81 -2.26
N TYR A 37 8.77 -8.25 -1.28
CA TYR A 37 9.19 -9.26 -0.30
C TYR A 37 8.70 -10.68 -0.65
N GLU A 38 8.04 -10.85 -1.80
CA GLU A 38 7.51 -12.14 -2.27
C GLU A 38 6.61 -12.85 -1.24
N ILE A 39 5.81 -12.08 -0.49
CA ILE A 39 4.89 -12.60 0.53
C ILE A 39 3.45 -12.63 0.02
N SER A 40 2.69 -13.63 0.44
CA SER A 40 1.27 -13.75 0.08
C SER A 40 0.36 -12.90 0.97
N GLU A 41 0.69 -12.76 2.26
CA GLU A 41 -0.15 -12.10 3.25
C GLU A 41 0.67 -11.26 4.25
N ILE A 42 0.05 -10.17 4.73
CA ILE A 42 0.61 -9.28 5.75
C ILE A 42 0.24 -9.83 7.13
N THR A 43 1.22 -10.32 7.88
CA THR A 43 1.00 -11.05 9.15
C THR A 43 1.68 -10.40 10.35
N SER A 44 2.67 -9.53 10.13
CA SER A 44 3.45 -8.90 11.20
C SER A 44 3.28 -7.39 11.26
N ASN A 45 3.51 -6.80 12.45
CA ASN A 45 3.49 -5.35 12.63
C ASN A 45 4.54 -4.64 11.77
N GLN A 46 5.69 -5.26 11.55
CA GLN A 46 6.74 -4.72 10.67
C GLN A 46 6.25 -4.65 9.22
N GLN A 47 5.55 -5.68 8.73
CA GLN A 47 4.96 -5.63 7.38
C GLN A 47 3.86 -4.57 7.28
N ILE A 48 3.08 -4.34 8.34
CA ILE A 48 2.08 -3.27 8.39
C ILE A 48 2.74 -1.89 8.33
N GLU A 49 3.88 -1.72 9.01
CA GLU A 49 4.69 -0.51 8.94
C GLU A 49 5.24 -0.27 7.52
N LEU A 50 5.76 -1.31 6.87
CA LEU A 50 6.19 -1.26 5.47
C LEU A 50 5.05 -0.89 4.52
N CYS A 51 3.84 -1.41 4.74
CA CYS A 51 2.66 -1.02 3.97
C CYS A 51 2.33 0.47 4.15
N CYS A 52 2.36 0.96 5.40
CA CYS A 52 2.17 2.37 5.69
C CYS A 52 3.24 3.24 5.02
N PHE A 53 4.49 2.80 5.04
CA PHE A 53 5.60 3.48 4.36
C PHE A 53 5.40 3.52 2.85
N ALA A 54 5.08 2.40 2.22
CA ALA A 54 4.82 2.31 0.79
C ALA A 54 3.70 3.27 0.35
N ALA A 55 2.64 3.41 1.16
CA ALA A 55 1.50 4.25 0.84
C ALA A 55 1.69 5.74 1.18
N TYR A 56 2.36 6.06 2.30
CA TYR A 56 2.32 7.40 2.90
C TYR A 56 3.67 7.90 3.42
N GLY A 57 4.75 7.13 3.29
CA GLY A 57 6.08 7.48 3.78
C GLY A 57 6.79 8.55 2.96
N TRP A 58 6.29 8.87 1.76
CA TRP A 58 6.98 9.70 0.79
C TRP A 58 6.00 10.50 -0.07
N HIS A 59 6.51 11.53 -0.75
CA HIS A 59 5.74 12.33 -1.72
C HIS A 59 6.65 12.90 -2.82
N PHE A 60 6.04 13.37 -3.91
CA PHE A 60 6.78 14.07 -4.97
C PHE A 60 6.88 15.58 -4.69
N ALA A 61 8.01 16.17 -5.04
CA ALA A 61 8.19 17.62 -5.12
C ALA A 61 8.75 18.02 -6.49
N THR A 62 8.30 19.15 -7.03
CA THR A 62 8.78 19.69 -8.32
C THR A 62 9.98 20.62 -8.15
N GLU A 63 10.12 21.23 -6.98
CA GLU A 63 11.19 22.17 -6.63
C GLU A 63 11.51 22.06 -5.15
N LEU A 64 12.77 22.28 -4.80
CA LEU A 64 13.23 22.37 -3.41
C LEU A 64 13.54 23.83 -3.10
N LYS A 65 13.11 24.31 -1.93
CA LYS A 65 13.30 25.71 -1.50
C LYS A 65 14.69 25.97 -0.91
N PHE A 66 15.52 24.95 -0.84
CA PHE A 66 16.83 24.95 -0.21
C PHE A 66 17.75 23.96 -0.94
N GLU A 67 19.05 24.17 -0.84
CA GLU A 67 20.04 23.23 -1.35
C GLU A 67 20.08 21.98 -0.45
N VAL A 68 20.10 20.80 -1.08
CA VAL A 68 20.22 19.51 -0.42
C VAL A 68 21.28 18.68 -1.11
N ASP A 69 21.89 17.76 -0.38
CA ASP A 69 22.71 16.72 -0.97
C ASP A 69 21.81 15.81 -1.82
N GLU A 70 21.99 15.88 -3.14
CA GLU A 70 21.19 15.11 -4.09
C GLU A 70 21.56 13.62 -4.02
N LEU A 71 20.67 12.80 -3.49
CA LEU A 71 20.78 11.34 -3.56
C LEU A 71 20.11 10.81 -4.83
N THR A 72 20.66 9.74 -5.39
CA THR A 72 20.04 9.04 -6.52
C THR A 72 19.29 7.82 -6.00
N LEU A 73 17.99 7.75 -6.28
CA LEU A 73 17.20 6.55 -5.98
C LEU A 73 17.56 5.43 -6.97
N LEU A 74 18.13 4.34 -6.47
CA LEU A 74 18.49 3.18 -7.27
C LEU A 74 17.23 2.47 -7.82
N GLY A 75 17.45 1.59 -8.80
CA GLY A 75 16.40 0.83 -9.47
C GLY A 75 15.75 1.55 -10.65
N SER A 76 15.08 0.76 -11.50
CA SER A 76 14.36 1.20 -12.70
C SER A 76 12.88 0.89 -12.56
N GLY A 77 12.01 1.81 -12.96
CA GLY A 77 10.55 1.62 -12.94
C GLY A 77 9.82 2.83 -12.38
N ASP A 78 8.52 2.88 -12.68
CA ASP A 78 7.64 3.99 -12.32
C ASP A 78 7.08 3.87 -10.89
N ASN A 79 7.17 2.68 -10.29
CA ASN A 79 6.71 2.44 -8.93
C ASN A 79 7.77 2.88 -7.90
N ILE A 80 7.64 4.11 -7.42
CA ILE A 80 8.55 4.70 -6.44
C ILE A 80 8.54 3.94 -5.11
N ALA A 81 7.37 3.47 -4.65
CA ALA A 81 7.28 2.73 -3.40
C ALA A 81 8.08 1.43 -3.46
N GLU A 82 7.97 0.67 -4.55
CA GLU A 82 8.78 -0.55 -4.74
C GLU A 82 10.29 -0.23 -4.77
N ARG A 83 10.70 0.84 -5.48
CA ARG A 83 12.11 1.25 -5.54
C ARG A 83 12.68 1.65 -4.19
N LEU A 84 11.90 2.36 -3.37
CA LEU A 84 12.28 2.72 -2.01
C LEU A 84 12.44 1.47 -1.14
N LEU A 85 11.48 0.54 -1.21
CA LEU A 85 11.53 -0.72 -0.45
C LEU A 85 12.71 -1.61 -0.87
N GLN A 86 12.95 -1.77 -2.18
CA GLN A 86 14.08 -2.54 -2.72
C GLN A 86 15.44 -1.93 -2.34
N SER A 87 15.50 -0.62 -2.18
CA SER A 87 16.70 0.09 -1.74
C SER A 87 16.85 0.13 -0.21
N GLU A 88 15.96 -0.56 0.53
CA GLU A 88 15.90 -0.55 2.00
C GLU A 88 15.82 0.87 2.59
N ILE A 89 15.26 1.81 1.83
CA ILE A 89 15.08 3.20 2.28
C ILE A 89 13.89 3.25 3.23
N MET A 90 14.15 3.76 4.42
CA MET A 90 13.16 4.02 5.46
C MET A 90 13.28 5.47 5.96
N PRO A 91 12.25 6.00 6.63
CA PRO A 91 12.34 7.29 7.30
C PRO A 91 13.54 7.35 8.25
N LEU A 92 14.24 8.49 8.25
CA LEU A 92 15.37 8.78 9.14
C LEU A 92 15.08 10.05 9.94
N GLU A 93 15.99 10.47 10.82
CA GLU A 93 15.80 11.68 11.65
C GLU A 93 15.34 12.90 10.83
N ASN A 94 15.93 13.08 9.64
CA ASN A 94 15.59 14.15 8.70
C ASN A 94 14.96 13.58 7.43
N GLU A 95 14.28 14.46 6.67
CA GLU A 95 13.79 14.13 5.34
C GLU A 95 14.95 13.77 4.40
N GLN A 96 14.70 12.84 3.49
CA GLN A 96 15.67 12.44 2.47
C GLN A 96 15.13 12.81 1.09
N PHE A 97 16.01 13.33 0.24
CA PHE A 97 15.65 13.89 -1.06
C PHE A 97 16.34 13.11 -2.17
N PHE A 98 15.55 12.50 -3.04
CA PHE A 98 16.06 11.74 -4.17
C PHE A 98 15.64 12.38 -5.48
N LYS A 99 16.61 12.72 -6.32
CA LYS A 99 16.34 13.33 -7.63
C LYS A 99 16.01 12.25 -8.65
N LEU A 100 14.96 12.49 -9.42
CA LEU A 100 14.54 11.63 -10.53
C LEU A 100 15.10 12.15 -11.86
N SER A 101 15.12 11.26 -12.86
CA SER A 101 15.59 11.57 -14.21
C SER A 101 14.74 12.62 -14.93
N ASP A 102 13.48 12.80 -14.53
CA ASP A 102 12.56 13.81 -15.05
C ASP A 102 12.70 15.18 -14.35
N GLY A 103 13.64 15.30 -13.40
CA GLY A 103 13.89 16.53 -12.64
C GLY A 103 13.01 16.73 -11.41
N ARG A 104 12.03 15.84 -11.15
CA ARG A 104 11.28 15.85 -9.89
C ARG A 104 12.09 15.23 -8.76
N TYR A 105 11.63 15.42 -7.53
CA TYR A 105 12.18 14.84 -6.33
C TYR A 105 11.19 13.88 -5.70
N VAL A 106 11.71 12.78 -5.17
CA VAL A 106 11.02 11.96 -4.17
C VAL A 106 11.53 12.40 -2.81
N VAL A 107 10.61 12.86 -1.97
CA VAL A 107 10.90 13.27 -0.61
C VAL A 107 10.39 12.19 0.33
N VAL A 108 11.31 11.51 1.01
CA VAL A 108 10.98 10.58 2.08
C VAL A 108 10.83 11.36 3.37
N SER A 109 9.71 11.15 4.06
CA SER A 109 9.38 11.84 5.30
C SER A 109 10.43 11.55 6.37
N SER A 110 10.64 12.51 7.28
CA SER A 110 11.37 12.24 8.51
C SER A 110 10.64 11.21 9.37
N GLN A 111 11.37 10.52 10.25
CA GLN A 111 10.88 9.54 11.20
C GLN A 111 9.76 10.14 12.05
N SER A 112 9.96 11.35 12.57
CA SER A 112 8.96 12.03 13.42
C SER A 112 7.65 12.32 12.70
N THR A 113 7.69 12.59 11.39
CA THR A 113 6.50 12.76 10.56
C THR A 113 5.85 11.41 10.27
N PHE A 114 6.66 10.43 9.89
CA PHE A 114 6.18 9.09 9.60
C PHE A 114 5.51 8.42 10.80
N ASP A 115 6.08 8.54 12.01
CA ASP A 115 5.51 7.97 13.24
C ASP A 115 4.08 8.48 13.50
N LYS A 116 3.82 9.76 13.22
CA LYS A 116 2.48 10.35 13.36
C LYS A 116 1.52 9.77 12.33
N VAL A 117 1.97 9.63 11.09
CA VAL A 117 1.21 9.02 10.00
C VAL A 117 0.90 7.56 10.32
N PHE A 118 1.91 6.81 10.77
CA PHE A 118 1.77 5.40 11.15
C PHE A 118 0.83 5.21 12.33
N GLY A 119 0.92 6.05 13.36
CA GLY A 119 -0.03 6.05 14.47
C GLY A 119 -1.47 6.23 13.98
N ARG A 120 -1.72 7.16 13.04
CA ARG A 120 -3.05 7.35 12.45
C ARG A 120 -3.47 6.17 11.58
N TYR A 121 -2.55 5.60 10.83
CA TYR A 121 -2.77 4.42 10.00
C TYR A 121 -3.26 3.23 10.84
N LEU A 122 -2.60 2.96 11.98
CA LEU A 122 -3.00 1.90 12.92
C LEU A 122 -4.38 2.14 13.52
N ILE A 123 -4.70 3.39 13.89
CA ILE A 123 -6.04 3.76 14.40
C ILE A 123 -7.10 3.46 13.34
N ASN A 124 -6.88 3.92 12.10
CA ASN A 124 -7.83 3.72 11.01
C ASN A 124 -8.00 2.23 10.69
N MET A 125 -6.92 1.46 10.62
CA MET A 125 -6.95 0.02 10.38
C MET A 125 -7.77 -0.72 11.45
N ASN A 126 -7.61 -0.35 12.73
CA ASN A 126 -8.36 -0.98 13.82
C ASN A 126 -9.83 -0.55 13.87
N ALA A 127 -10.16 0.67 13.42
CA ALA A 127 -11.55 1.13 13.31
C ALA A 127 -12.34 0.35 12.23
N THR A 128 -11.67 -0.13 11.18
CA THR A 128 -12.28 -0.87 10.07
C THR A 128 -12.46 -2.37 10.36
N LYS A 129 -11.89 -2.90 11.46
CA LYS A 129 -12.11 -4.29 11.84
C LYS A 129 -13.56 -4.49 12.30
N PRO A 130 -14.31 -5.47 11.76
CA PRO A 130 -15.67 -5.73 12.22
C PRO A 130 -15.64 -6.07 13.70
N LYS A 131 -16.39 -5.32 14.52
CA LYS A 131 -16.58 -5.66 15.93
C LYS A 131 -17.20 -7.05 16.00
N LYS A 132 -16.50 -8.03 16.57
CA LYS A 132 -17.14 -9.28 16.99
C LYS A 132 -18.23 -8.89 17.98
N GLN A 133 -19.49 -9.08 17.61
CA GLN A 133 -20.61 -9.02 18.54
C GLN A 133 -20.43 -10.20 19.51
N SER A 134 -20.10 -9.90 20.76
CA SER A 134 -20.08 -10.84 21.88
C SER A 134 -21.48 -11.09 22.39
#